data_AF-A0A251X227-F1
#
_entry.id   AF-A0A251X227-F1
#
_cell.length_a   1.000
_cell.length_b   1.000
_cell.length_c   1.000
_cell.angle_alpha   90.00
_cell.angle_beta   90.00
_cell.angle_gamma   90.00
#
_symmetry.space_group_name_H-M   'P 1'
#
loop_
_entity.id
_entity.type
_entity.pdbx_description
1 polymer ?
#
loop_
_entity_poly.entity_id
_entity_poly.type
_entity_poly.pdbx_seq_one_letter_code
_entity_poly.pdbx_strand_id
1 'polypeptide(L)'
;MKIVALIVALFLGFAAYVRLAPLDAQRFFKRNDAADTGGIGEYPLDGGYAIVRENTTDALERIKAAALATDRTGLFAGSVQDGHMLFVTRSALWGFPDYTNVYINDEGLLVVSGHLRFGRSDLGVNQRRVTEWLTVAGLS
;
A
#
# COMPACT_ATOMS: atom_id res chain seq x y z
N MET A 1 -29.95 -17.56 22.21
CA MET A 1 -29.95 -17.90 20.77
C MET A 1 -30.23 -16.70 19.85
N LYS A 2 -31.31 -15.92 20.03
CA LYS A 2 -31.62 -14.76 19.16
C LYS A 2 -30.54 -13.65 19.17
N ILE A 3 -30.00 -13.32 20.34
CA ILE A 3 -28.94 -12.29 20.47
C ILE A 3 -27.64 -12.74 19.78
N VAL A 4 -27.26 -14.00 19.93
CA VAL A 4 -26.07 -14.56 19.26
C VAL A 4 -26.23 -14.51 17.74
N ALA A 5 -27.41 -14.91 17.23
CA ALA A 5 -27.70 -14.82 15.80
C ALA A 5 -27.65 -13.38 15.27
N LEU A 6 -28.15 -12.41 16.04
CA LEU A 6 -28.08 -10.98 15.68
C LEU A 6 -26.62 -10.48 15.63
N ILE A 7 -25.79 -10.85 16.60
CA ILE A 7 -24.36 -10.47 16.63
C ILE A 7 -23.63 -11.05 15.42
N VAL A 8 -23.87 -12.33 15.10
CA VAL A 8 -23.28 -12.98 13.92
C VAL A 8 -23.73 -12.30 12.63
N ALA A 9 -25.02 -11.97 12.50
CA ALA A 9 -25.53 -11.26 11.32
C ALA A 9 -24.90 -9.87 11.15
N LEU A 10 -24.76 -9.10 12.24
CA LEU A 10 -24.08 -7.81 12.21
C LEU A 10 -22.61 -7.93 11.83
N PHE A 11 -21.91 -8.92 12.39
CA PHE A 11 -20.51 -9.19 12.08
C PHE A 11 -20.30 -9.55 10.61
N LEU A 12 -21.10 -10.47 10.08
CA LEU A 12 -21.05 -10.87 8.67
C LEU A 12 -21.45 -9.73 7.73
N GLY A 13 -22.48 -8.95 8.10
CA GLY A 13 -22.92 -7.78 7.34
C GLY A 13 -21.82 -6.72 7.25
N PHE A 14 -21.15 -6.42 8.37
CA PHE A 14 -20.01 -5.50 8.38
C PHE A 14 -18.83 -6.02 7.54
N ALA A 15 -18.48 -7.30 7.67
CA ALA A 15 -17.42 -7.91 6.89
C ALA A 15 -17.72 -7.92 5.38
N ALA A 16 -18.98 -8.13 4.98
CA ALA A 16 -19.42 -8.03 3.59
C ALA A 16 -19.35 -6.58 3.09
N TYR A 17 -19.81 -5.62 3.89
CA TYR A 17 -19.73 -4.20 3.58
C TYR A 17 -18.29 -3.76 3.28
N VAL A 18 -17.33 -4.10 4.15
CA VAL A 18 -15.91 -3.74 3.94
C VAL A 18 -15.35 -4.37 2.67
N ARG A 19 -15.72 -5.62 2.36
CA ARG A 19 -15.23 -6.32 1.16
C ARG A 19 -15.79 -5.72 -0.13
N LEU A 20 -17.07 -5.37 -0.13
CA LEU A 20 -17.80 -4.84 -1.28
C LEU A 20 -17.68 -3.32 -1.44
N ALA A 21 -17.18 -2.61 -0.44
CA ALA A 21 -16.98 -1.18 -0.50
C ALA A 21 -16.09 -0.81 -1.71
N PRO A 22 -16.52 0.16 -2.55
CA PRO A 22 -15.72 0.59 -3.70
C PRO A 22 -14.32 1.02 -3.28
N LEU A 23 -13.34 0.64 -4.11
CA LEU A 23 -11.99 1.17 -4.06
C LEU A 23 -11.96 2.42 -4.94
N ASP A 24 -11.42 3.52 -4.41
CA ASP A 24 -11.39 4.81 -5.10
C ASP A 24 -9.94 5.10 -5.54
N ALA A 25 -9.60 4.73 -6.77
CA ALA A 25 -8.26 4.93 -7.32
C ALA A 25 -7.88 6.40 -7.36
N GLN A 26 -8.81 7.29 -7.72
CA GLN A 26 -8.52 8.72 -7.85
C GLN A 26 -8.15 9.36 -6.51
N ARG A 27 -8.70 8.83 -5.41
CA ARG A 27 -8.35 9.30 -4.08
C ARG A 27 -6.94 8.88 -3.65
N PHE A 28 -6.50 7.67 -4.00
CA PHE A 28 -5.29 7.05 -3.46
C PHE A 28 -4.11 6.96 -4.43
N PHE A 29 -4.32 7.18 -5.73
CA PHE A 29 -3.26 7.29 -6.74
C PHE A 29 -2.63 8.68 -6.68
N LYS A 30 -1.82 8.92 -5.63
CA LYS A 30 -1.23 10.23 -5.33
C LYS A 30 0.20 10.05 -4.84
N ARG A 31 1.07 10.95 -5.27
CA ARG A 31 2.45 11.07 -4.78
C ARG A 31 2.46 11.62 -3.36
N ASN A 32 3.57 11.43 -2.67
CA ASN A 32 3.75 11.87 -1.29
C ASN A 32 4.71 13.08 -1.25
N ASP A 33 4.19 14.25 -0.86
CA ASP A 33 4.96 15.50 -0.87
C ASP A 33 6.26 15.44 -0.03
N ALA A 34 6.24 14.76 1.12
CA ALA A 34 7.42 14.65 1.99
C ALA A 34 8.51 13.76 1.38
N ALA A 35 8.12 12.67 0.71
CA ALA A 35 9.05 11.79 -0.01
C ALA A 35 9.52 12.39 -1.35
N ASP A 36 8.73 13.29 -1.94
CA ASP A 36 9.06 13.96 -3.19
C ASP A 36 10.04 15.13 -3.02
N THR A 37 10.00 15.77 -1.86
CA THR A 37 10.88 16.92 -1.54
C THR A 37 12.09 16.53 -0.68
N GLY A 38 12.12 15.29 -0.20
CA GLY A 38 13.22 14.74 0.57
C GLY A 38 14.18 13.91 -0.30
N GLY A 39 15.41 13.72 0.18
CA GLY A 39 16.38 12.82 -0.45
C GLY A 39 16.18 11.35 -0.11
N ILE A 40 17.20 10.53 -0.36
CA ILE A 40 17.20 9.11 0.01
C ILE A 40 17.05 8.95 1.52
N GLY A 41 16.10 8.12 1.95
CA GLY A 41 15.82 7.95 3.37
C GLY A 41 14.45 7.33 3.66
N GLU A 42 14.09 7.37 4.94
CA GLU A 42 12.81 6.91 5.45
C GLU A 42 12.00 8.08 5.99
N TYR A 43 10.72 8.10 5.69
CA TYR A 43 9.79 9.19 5.98
C TYR A 43 8.59 8.63 6.73
N PRO A 44 8.56 8.75 8.08
CA PRO A 44 7.38 8.43 8.87
C PRO A 44 6.27 9.44 8.56
N LEU A 45 5.04 8.95 8.38
CA LEU A 45 3.87 9.78 8.07
C LEU A 45 2.77 9.48 9.08
N ASP A 46 1.88 10.45 9.33
CA ASP A 46 0.67 10.15 10.10
C ASP A 46 -0.19 9.15 9.32
N GLY A 47 -0.43 7.98 9.91
CA GLY A 47 -1.14 6.87 9.26
C GLY A 47 -0.42 6.22 8.07
N GLY A 48 0.90 6.42 7.90
CA GLY A 48 1.63 5.85 6.78
C GLY A 48 3.15 5.86 6.92
N TYR A 49 3.82 5.44 5.86
CA TYR A 49 5.27 5.34 5.82
C TYR A 49 5.75 5.39 4.37
N ALA A 50 6.80 6.15 4.10
CA ALA A 50 7.43 6.19 2.79
C ALA A 50 8.93 5.91 2.91
N ILE A 51 9.47 5.26 1.89
CA ILE A 51 10.90 5.06 1.70
C ILE A 51 11.29 5.61 0.33
N VAL A 52 12.40 6.34 0.29
CA VAL A 52 13.06 6.80 -0.93
C VAL A 52 14.38 6.07 -1.09
N ARG A 53 14.65 5.56 -2.30
CA ARG A 53 15.85 4.82 -2.69
C ARG A 53 16.39 5.29 -4.04
N GLU A 54 17.65 4.97 -4.28
CA GLU A 54 18.22 5.06 -5.62
C GLU A 54 17.37 4.25 -6.60
N ASN A 55 17.10 4.83 -7.76
CA ASN A 55 16.42 4.14 -8.83
C ASN A 55 17.41 3.32 -9.66
N THR A 56 16.98 2.13 -10.07
CA THR A 56 17.68 1.31 -11.06
C THR A 56 16.74 1.08 -12.24
N THR A 57 17.28 0.76 -13.41
CA THR A 57 16.49 0.65 -14.65
C THR A 57 15.29 -0.30 -14.52
N ASP A 58 15.38 -1.32 -13.68
CA ASP A 58 14.35 -2.32 -13.45
C ASP A 58 13.70 -2.26 -12.05
N ALA A 59 13.94 -1.20 -11.27
CA ALA A 59 13.45 -1.09 -9.89
C ALA A 59 11.93 -1.26 -9.78
N LEU A 60 11.17 -0.61 -10.67
CA LEU A 60 9.71 -0.72 -10.70
C LEU A 60 9.25 -2.14 -11.04
N GLU A 61 9.93 -2.85 -11.94
CA GLU A 61 9.59 -4.23 -12.29
C GLU A 61 9.82 -5.18 -11.11
N ARG A 62 10.96 -5.03 -10.43
CA ARG A 62 11.30 -5.82 -9.24
C ARG A 62 10.33 -5.57 -8.09
N ILE A 63 10.00 -4.31 -7.80
CA ILE A 63 9.00 -3.97 -6.78
C ILE A 63 7.63 -4.54 -7.16
N LYS A 64 7.21 -4.41 -8.42
CA LYS A 64 5.94 -4.98 -8.88
C LYS A 64 5.89 -6.48 -8.66
N ALA A 65 6.97 -7.20 -8.98
CA ALA A 65 7.05 -8.64 -8.73
C ALA A 65 6.95 -8.98 -7.23
N ALA A 66 7.70 -8.27 -6.37
CA ALA A 66 7.65 -8.44 -4.92
C ALA A 66 6.25 -8.14 -4.33
N ALA A 67 5.61 -7.06 -4.81
CA ALA A 67 4.27 -6.69 -4.39
C ALA A 67 3.23 -7.75 -4.78
N LEU A 68 3.28 -8.26 -6.02
CA LEU A 68 2.34 -9.29 -6.49
C LEU A 68 2.59 -10.68 -5.90
N ALA A 69 3.79 -10.94 -5.37
CA ALA A 69 4.08 -12.13 -4.58
C ALA A 69 3.49 -12.07 -3.15
N THR A 70 3.07 -10.88 -2.70
CA THR A 70 2.44 -10.71 -1.38
C THR A 70 0.97 -11.09 -1.43
N ASP A 71 0.53 -11.94 -0.49
CA ASP A 71 -0.87 -12.38 -0.40
C ASP A 71 -1.86 -11.21 -0.38
N ARG A 72 -2.94 -11.35 -1.16
CA ARG A 72 -4.05 -10.38 -1.23
C ARG A 72 -3.61 -8.98 -1.68
N THR A 73 -2.49 -8.90 -2.39
CA THR A 73 -2.01 -7.69 -3.06
C THR A 73 -2.31 -7.75 -4.54
N GLY A 74 -2.80 -6.64 -5.10
CA GLY A 74 -3.00 -6.51 -6.55
C GLY A 74 -2.60 -5.12 -7.03
N LEU A 75 -2.18 -5.04 -8.29
CA LEU A 75 -2.02 -3.76 -9.00
C LEU A 75 -3.41 -3.18 -9.29
N PHE A 76 -3.66 -1.97 -8.82
CA PHE A 76 -4.97 -1.33 -8.88
C PHE A 76 -5.02 -0.19 -9.90
N ALA A 77 -3.93 0.55 -10.07
CA ALA A 77 -3.81 1.59 -11.11
C ALA A 77 -2.36 1.82 -11.51
N GLY A 78 -2.18 2.41 -12.70
CA GLY A 78 -0.86 2.72 -13.27
C GLY A 78 -0.10 1.50 -13.79
N SER A 79 1.16 1.71 -14.15
CA SER A 79 2.04 0.69 -14.72
C SER A 79 3.52 1.05 -14.52
N VAL A 80 4.40 0.11 -14.87
CA VAL A 80 5.85 0.36 -14.88
C VAL A 80 6.18 1.44 -15.91
N GLN A 81 5.52 1.40 -17.06
CA GLN A 81 5.71 2.33 -18.17
C GLN A 81 5.29 3.76 -17.81
N ASP A 82 4.24 3.89 -17.00
CA ASP A 82 3.77 5.19 -16.51
C ASP A 82 4.68 5.77 -15.42
N GLY A 83 5.64 5.00 -14.90
CA GLY A 83 6.52 5.42 -13.81
C GLY A 83 5.82 5.53 -12.45
N HIS A 84 4.54 5.16 -12.35
CA HIS A 84 3.74 5.21 -11.12
C HIS A 84 2.72 4.07 -11.11
N MET A 85 2.75 3.28 -10.05
CA MET A 85 1.84 2.18 -9.76
C MET A 85 1.18 2.36 -8.39
N LEU A 86 -0.06 1.90 -8.29
CA LEU A 86 -0.79 1.81 -7.03
C LEU A 86 -1.20 0.38 -6.77
N PHE A 87 -0.78 -0.14 -5.63
CA PHE A 87 -1.12 -1.46 -5.15
C PHE A 87 -2.16 -1.37 -4.04
N VAL A 88 -3.03 -2.38 -3.97
CA VAL A 88 -3.99 -2.57 -2.89
C VAL A 88 -3.70 -3.90 -2.22
N THR A 89 -3.42 -3.86 -0.92
CA THR A 89 -3.30 -5.05 -0.06
C THR A 89 -4.52 -5.14 0.85
N ARG A 90 -5.22 -6.27 0.89
CA ARG A 90 -6.39 -6.44 1.78
C ARG A 90 -6.05 -7.25 3.03
N SER A 91 -6.45 -6.78 4.21
CA SER A 91 -6.28 -7.50 5.48
C SER A 91 -7.04 -8.85 5.51
N ALA A 92 -6.56 -9.82 6.30
CA ALA A 92 -6.99 -11.21 6.15
C ALA A 92 -8.42 -11.42 6.68
N LEU A 93 -8.66 -10.89 7.88
CA LEU A 93 -9.91 -11.07 8.60
C LEU A 93 -11.01 -10.16 8.03
N TRP A 94 -10.71 -8.86 7.94
CA TRP A 94 -11.69 -7.83 7.64
C TRP A 94 -11.72 -7.42 6.16
N GLY A 95 -10.64 -7.65 5.41
CA GLY A 95 -10.53 -7.20 4.03
C GLY A 95 -10.34 -5.69 3.89
N PHE A 96 -9.86 -5.01 4.94
CA PHE A 96 -9.53 -3.58 4.90
C PHE A 96 -8.45 -3.34 3.84
N PRO A 97 -8.66 -2.40 2.91
CA PRO A 97 -7.69 -2.09 1.89
C PRO A 97 -6.64 -1.11 2.41
N ASP A 98 -5.37 -1.50 2.26
CA ASP A 98 -4.20 -0.64 2.41
C ASP A 98 -3.65 -0.31 1.04
N TYR A 99 -3.29 0.95 0.82
CA TYR A 99 -2.80 1.44 -0.46
C TYR A 99 -1.30 1.68 -0.39
N THR A 100 -0.58 1.24 -1.42
CA THR A 100 0.86 1.49 -1.56
C THR A 100 1.14 2.05 -2.94
N ASN A 101 1.62 3.30 -2.98
CA ASN A 101 2.10 3.95 -4.20
C ASN A 101 3.58 3.60 -4.39
N VAL A 102 3.95 3.26 -5.62
CA VAL A 102 5.33 3.02 -6.04
C VAL A 102 5.56 3.85 -7.28
N TYR A 103 6.50 4.77 -7.25
CA TYR A 103 6.74 5.67 -8.39
C TYR A 103 8.17 6.18 -8.42
N ILE A 104 8.54 6.81 -9.53
CA ILE A 104 9.78 7.58 -9.66
C ILE A 104 9.45 9.07 -9.46
N ASN A 105 10.12 9.72 -8.51
CA ASN A 105 9.92 11.16 -8.27
C ASN A 105 10.62 12.02 -9.34
N ASP A 106 10.47 13.33 -9.26
CA ASP A 106 11.01 14.26 -10.26
C ASP A 106 12.55 14.34 -10.25
N GLU A 107 13.18 13.86 -9.16
CA GLU A 107 14.63 13.72 -9.01
C GLU A 107 15.15 12.39 -9.57
N GLY A 108 14.27 11.53 -10.07
CA GLY A 108 14.61 10.22 -10.62
C GLY A 108 14.78 9.12 -9.57
N LEU A 109 14.40 9.36 -8.31
CA LEU A 109 14.50 8.41 -7.20
C LEU A 109 13.26 7.51 -7.12
N LEU A 110 13.45 6.28 -6.67
CA LEU A 110 12.36 5.35 -6.37
C LEU A 110 11.70 5.74 -5.05
N VAL A 111 10.39 5.92 -5.07
CA VAL A 111 9.56 6.15 -3.88
C VAL A 111 8.58 5.00 -3.70
N VAL A 112 8.55 4.44 -2.49
CA VAL A 112 7.54 3.47 -2.06
C VAL A 112 6.81 4.03 -0.84
N SER A 113 5.55 4.37 -1.00
CA SER A 113 4.73 5.03 0.03
C SER A 113 3.47 4.22 0.35
N GLY A 114 3.40 3.69 1.57
CA GLY A 114 2.23 3.01 2.11
C GLY A 114 1.39 3.94 2.97
N HIS A 115 0.07 3.97 2.75
CA HIS A 115 -0.87 4.76 3.55
C HIS A 115 -2.11 3.96 3.93
N LEU A 116 -2.60 4.17 5.15
CA LEU A 116 -3.81 3.52 5.63
C LEU A 116 -5.07 4.25 5.16
N ARG A 117 -6.09 3.47 4.81
CA ARG A 117 -7.44 4.04 4.63
C ARG A 117 -8.15 4.30 5.97
N PHE A 118 -7.85 3.52 7.01
CA PHE A 118 -8.56 3.53 8.29
C PHE A 118 -7.59 3.50 9.48
N GLY A 119 -7.80 4.39 10.45
CA GLY A 119 -7.01 4.47 11.69
C GLY A 119 -5.82 5.45 11.61
N ARG A 120 -5.21 5.72 12.77
CA ARG A 120 -4.01 6.59 12.90
C ARG A 120 -2.70 5.79 13.03
N SER A 121 -2.80 4.50 13.30
CA SER A 121 -1.65 3.60 13.44
C SER A 121 -2.04 2.20 12.98
N ASP A 122 -1.19 1.60 12.15
CA ASP A 122 -1.28 0.20 11.72
C ASP A 122 -0.32 -0.72 12.49
N LEU A 123 0.24 -0.25 13.61
CA LEU A 123 1.27 -0.97 14.36
C LEU A 123 2.46 -1.37 13.47
N GLY A 124 2.80 -0.53 12.47
CA GLY A 124 3.95 -0.72 11.58
C GLY A 124 3.77 -1.81 10.53
N VAL A 125 2.53 -2.22 10.22
CA VAL A 125 2.26 -3.22 9.17
C VAL A 125 2.68 -2.70 7.79
N ASN A 126 2.36 -1.45 7.44
CA ASN A 126 2.76 -0.87 6.16
C ASN A 126 4.27 -0.71 6.08
N GLN A 127 4.92 -0.25 7.15
CA GLN A 127 6.38 -0.13 7.20
C GLN A 127 7.05 -1.48 6.94
N ARG A 128 6.62 -2.53 7.65
CA ARG A 128 7.15 -3.89 7.44
C ARG A 128 6.94 -4.37 6.01
N ARG A 129 5.74 -4.18 5.45
CA ARG A 129 5.43 -4.58 4.07
C ARG A 129 6.31 -3.85 3.04
N VAL A 130 6.43 -2.53 3.15
CA VAL A 130 7.26 -1.72 2.24
C VAL A 130 8.73 -2.15 2.33
N THR A 131 9.24 -2.36 3.54
CA THR A 131 10.61 -2.82 3.77
C THR A 131 10.85 -4.22 3.21
N GLU A 132 9.87 -5.12 3.38
CA GLU A 132 9.91 -6.49 2.85
C GLU A 132 9.92 -6.48 1.31
N TRP A 133 9.09 -5.65 0.67
CA TRP A 133 9.08 -5.51 -0.78
C TRP A 133 10.43 -5.04 -1.32
N LEU A 134 11.04 -4.04 -0.68
CA LEU A 134 12.37 -3.56 -1.05
C LEU A 134 13.42 -4.65 -0.87
N THR A 135 13.36 -5.42 0.21
CA THR A 135 14.27 -6.53 0.48
C THR A 135 14.16 -7.62 -0.59
N VAL A 136 12.94 -8.08 -0.87
CA VAL A 136 12.67 -9.11 -1.90
C VAL A 136 13.06 -8.62 -3.30
N ALA A 137 12.86 -7.34 -3.57
CA ALA A 137 13.26 -6.70 -4.83
C ALA A 137 14.78 -6.44 -4.94
N GLY A 138 15.55 -6.63 -3.86
CA GLY A 138 16.98 -6.32 -3.83
C GLY A 138 17.28 -4.83 -3.93
N LEU A 139 16.44 -3.99 -3.32
CA LEU A 139 16.46 -2.53 -3.33
C LEU A 139 16.50 -1.92 -1.92
N SER A 140 16.83 -2.74 -0.91
CA SER A 140 16.88 -2.36 0.51
C SER A 140 17.97 -1.33 0.81
#